data_AF-A0AAU5MKC0-F1
#
_entry.id   AF-A0AAU5MKC0-F1
#
_cell.length_a   1.000
_cell.length_b   1.000
_cell.length_c   1.000
_cell.angle_alpha   90.00
_cell.angle_beta   90.00
_cell.angle_gamma   90.00
#
_symmetry.space_group_name_H-M   'P 1'
#
loop_
_entity.id
_entity.type
_entity.pdbx_description
1 polymer ?
#
loop_
_entity_poly.entity_id
_entity_poly.type
_entity_poly.pdbx_seq_one_letter_code
_entity_poly.pdbx_strand_id
1 'polypeptide(L)'
;MLALTNQERAKAGCGPLRTNSALIRAAQAHASDMVAKHYFAHDSLDGRSPFDRMKAAGFAGGAMAENIAVGYSSPSAVVTGWMNSPGHRANILNCTYSMIGIGYDSGQVKPDWGNGSWVQDFGG
;
A
#
# COMPACT_ATOMS: atom_id res chain seq x y z
N MET A 1 -2.86 7.06 -8.53
CA MET A 1 -2.86 6.58 -7.13
C MET A 1 -2.53 7.71 -6.15
N LEU A 2 -1.29 8.21 -6.08
CA LEU A 2 -0.89 9.28 -5.15
C LEU A 2 -1.83 10.50 -5.13
N ALA A 3 -2.15 11.06 -6.30
CA ALA A 3 -3.01 12.23 -6.39
C ALA A 3 -4.42 11.97 -5.81
N LEU A 4 -4.99 10.79 -6.06
CA LEU A 4 -6.30 10.40 -5.53
C LEU A 4 -6.26 10.23 -4.01
N THR A 5 -5.21 9.59 -3.48
CA THR A 5 -4.99 9.47 -2.04
C THR A 5 -4.84 10.85 -1.39
N ASN A 6 -4.11 11.77 -2.02
CA ASN A 6 -3.95 13.13 -1.52
C ASN A 6 -5.24 13.97 -1.62
N GLN A 7 -6.12 13.71 -2.58
CA GLN A 7 -7.45 14.32 -2.62
C GLN A 7 -8.30 13.90 -1.42
N GLU A 8 -8.31 12.63 -1.06
CA GLU A 8 -9.03 12.14 0.12
C GLU A 8 -8.45 12.72 1.42
N ARG A 9 -7.12 12.81 1.51
CA ARG A 9 -6.44 13.43 2.65
C ARG A 9 -6.76 14.91 2.81
N ALA A 10 -6.82 15.66 1.70
CA ALA A 10 -7.18 17.07 1.73
C ALA A 10 -8.61 17.28 2.26
N LYS A 11 -9.56 16.42 1.88
CA LYS A 11 -10.94 16.46 2.41
C LYS A 11 -11.01 16.24 3.94
N ALA A 12 -10.03 15.52 4.50
CA ALA A 12 -9.92 15.28 5.94
C ALA A 12 -9.01 16.28 6.68
N GLY A 13 -8.47 17.29 5.99
CA GLY A 13 -7.58 18.29 6.58
C GLY A 13 -6.15 17.82 6.81
N CYS A 14 -5.74 16.65 6.28
CA CYS A 14 -4.37 16.19 6.37
C CYS A 14 -3.47 16.82 5.30
N GLY A 15 -2.18 16.98 5.61
CA GLY A 15 -1.16 17.35 4.62
C GLY A 15 -0.97 16.26 3.54
N PRO A 16 -0.49 16.64 2.34
CA PRO A 16 -0.26 15.70 1.25
C PRO A 16 0.91 14.76 1.57
N LEU A 17 0.79 13.51 1.14
CA LEU A 17 1.89 12.54 1.15
C LEU A 17 2.86 12.83 0.01
N ARG A 18 4.15 12.59 0.27
CA ARG A 18 5.23 12.62 -0.72
C ARG A 18 5.78 11.21 -0.94
N THR A 19 6.24 10.92 -2.15
CA THR A 19 6.85 9.60 -2.41
C THR A 19 8.16 9.43 -1.65
N ASN A 20 8.40 8.22 -1.13
CA ASN A 20 9.66 7.83 -0.53
C ASN A 20 10.21 6.58 -1.24
N SER A 21 11.48 6.60 -1.64
CA SER A 21 12.06 5.53 -2.46
C SER A 21 12.19 4.19 -1.71
N ALA A 22 12.40 4.20 -0.40
CA ALA A 22 12.43 2.98 0.40
C ALA A 22 11.05 2.34 0.50
N LEU A 23 10.02 3.14 0.76
CA LEU A 23 8.63 2.66 0.78
C LEU A 23 8.20 2.16 -0.60
N ILE A 24 8.58 2.82 -1.70
CA ILE A 24 8.29 2.33 -3.05
C ILE A 24 8.92 0.96 -3.29
N ARG A 25 10.19 0.77 -2.89
CA ARG A 25 10.88 -0.53 -3.03
C ARG A 25 10.17 -1.62 -2.23
N ALA A 26 9.79 -1.34 -0.99
CA ALA A 26 9.06 -2.28 -0.13
C ALA A 26 7.70 -2.66 -0.73
N ALA A 27 6.89 -1.67 -1.09
CA ALA A 27 5.55 -1.86 -1.65
C ALA A 27 5.59 -2.64 -2.97
N GLN A 28 6.51 -2.29 -3.88
CA GLN A 28 6.65 -2.98 -5.16
C GLN A 28 7.12 -4.43 -4.98
N ALA A 29 8.10 -4.65 -4.10
CA ALA A 29 8.58 -6.01 -3.82
C ALA A 29 7.46 -6.88 -3.26
N HIS A 30 6.63 -6.36 -2.36
CA HIS A 30 5.50 -7.11 -1.79
C HIS A 30 4.40 -7.38 -2.80
N ALA A 31 4.07 -6.40 -3.65
CA ALA A 31 3.08 -6.59 -4.73
C ALA A 31 3.47 -7.76 -5.64
N SER A 32 4.74 -7.81 -6.06
CA SER A 32 5.28 -8.88 -6.89
C SER A 32 5.48 -10.18 -6.14
N ASP A 33 5.81 -10.16 -4.84
CA ASP A 33 5.93 -11.38 -4.02
C ASP A 33 4.57 -12.09 -3.87
N MET A 34 3.51 -11.34 -3.61
CA MET A 34 2.13 -11.85 -3.55
C MET A 34 1.70 -12.53 -4.86
N VAL A 35 2.07 -11.95 -6.00
CA VAL A 35 1.79 -12.54 -7.32
C VAL A 35 2.67 -13.77 -7.56
N ALA A 36 3.97 -13.68 -7.35
CA ALA A 36 4.92 -14.75 -7.64
C ALA A 36 4.69 -16.02 -6.82
N LYS A 37 4.18 -15.86 -5.59
CA LYS A 37 3.92 -16.97 -4.66
C LYS A 37 2.44 -17.28 -4.46
N HIS A 38 1.56 -16.64 -5.24
CA HIS A 38 0.12 -16.85 -5.21
C HIS A 38 -0.51 -16.79 -3.80
N TYR A 39 -0.24 -15.70 -3.07
CA TYR A 39 -0.89 -15.42 -1.79
C TYR A 39 -1.32 -13.96 -1.65
N PHE A 40 -2.24 -13.69 -0.71
CA PHE A 40 -2.71 -12.34 -0.38
C PHE A 40 -2.73 -12.16 1.14
N ALA A 41 -1.71 -11.50 1.67
CA ALA A 41 -1.55 -11.22 3.10
C ALA A 41 -0.63 -10.01 3.32
N HIS A 42 -0.74 -9.37 4.49
CA HIS A 42 0.20 -8.33 4.91
C HIS A 42 1.59 -8.90 5.18
N ASP A 43 1.67 -10.01 5.90
CA ASP A 43 2.93 -10.69 6.18
C ASP A 43 3.37 -11.51 4.97
N SER A 44 4.65 -11.43 4.64
CA SER A 44 5.24 -12.24 3.60
C SER A 44 5.35 -13.70 4.07
N LEU A 45 5.35 -14.66 3.13
CA LEU A 45 5.44 -16.09 3.47
C LEU A 45 6.76 -16.48 4.16
N ASP A 46 7.78 -15.61 4.11
CA ASP A 46 9.03 -15.76 4.86
C ASP A 46 8.98 -15.18 6.29
N GLY A 47 7.79 -14.77 6.74
CA GLY A 47 7.52 -14.29 8.10
C GLY A 47 7.78 -12.81 8.33
N ARG A 48 8.23 -12.05 7.32
CA ARG A 48 8.44 -10.61 7.45
C ARG A 48 7.13 -9.84 7.43
N SER A 49 6.93 -8.97 8.42
CA SER A 49 5.83 -8.01 8.44
C SER A 49 6.06 -6.89 7.42
N PRO A 50 5.02 -6.08 7.09
CA PRO A 50 5.20 -4.88 6.27
C PRO A 50 6.30 -3.95 6.81
N PHE A 51 6.40 -3.82 8.14
CA PHE A 51 7.38 -2.95 8.78
C PHE A 51 8.80 -3.50 8.64
N ASP A 52 8.98 -4.81 8.69
CA ASP A 52 10.28 -5.44 8.45
C ASP A 52 10.73 -5.21 7.01
N ARG A 53 9.79 -5.32 6.05
CA ARG A 53 10.07 -5.02 4.63
C ARG A 53 10.44 -3.55 4.42
N MET A 54 9.70 -2.60 5.01
CA MET A 54 9.99 -1.17 4.92
C MET A 54 11.36 -0.84 5.51
N LYS A 55 11.69 -1.37 6.70
CA LYS A 55 13.01 -1.19 7.33
C LYS A 55 14.14 -1.81 6.52
N ALA A 56 13.96 -3.03 6.02
CA ALA A 56 14.94 -3.71 5.16
C ALA A 56 15.17 -2.96 3.84
N ALA A 57 14.14 -2.25 3.34
CA ALA A 57 14.27 -1.36 2.19
C ALA A 57 14.95 -0.02 2.51
N GLY A 58 15.28 0.25 3.77
CA GLY A 58 15.99 1.44 4.25
C GLY A 58 15.09 2.57 4.74
N PHE A 59 13.81 2.31 5.05
CA PHE A 59 12.94 3.30 5.67
C PHE A 59 13.24 3.40 7.18
N ALA A 60 13.50 4.61 7.66
CA ALA A 60 13.90 4.87 9.05
C ALA A 60 12.83 5.67 9.84
N GLY A 61 11.62 5.82 9.31
CA GLY A 61 10.53 6.53 9.99
C GLY A 61 9.93 5.73 11.15
N GLY A 62 9.19 6.43 12.01
CA GLY A 62 8.62 5.84 13.21
C GLY A 62 7.24 5.22 12.97
N ALA A 63 6.30 6.01 12.47
CA ALA A 63 4.95 5.56 12.19
C ALA A 63 4.90 4.92 10.79
N MET A 64 4.34 3.72 10.68
CA MET A 64 4.21 2.98 9.43
C MET A 64 2.84 2.29 9.34
N ALA A 65 2.32 2.13 8.12
CA ALA A 65 1.13 1.33 7.85
C ALA A 65 1.16 0.78 6.42
N GLU A 66 0.36 -0.26 6.16
CA GLU A 66 0.19 -0.84 4.82
C GLU A 66 -1.30 -0.97 4.48
N ASN A 67 -1.66 -0.66 3.24
CA ASN A 67 -2.90 -1.11 2.62
C ASN A 67 -2.58 -2.03 1.44
N ILE A 68 -3.31 -3.13 1.30
CA ILE A 68 -3.23 -4.02 0.14
C ILE A 68 -4.60 -4.16 -0.53
N ALA A 69 -4.61 -4.37 -1.84
CA ALA A 69 -5.83 -4.61 -2.61
C ALA A 69 -5.56 -5.49 -3.83
N VAL A 70 -6.58 -6.20 -4.29
CA VAL A 70 -6.50 -7.10 -5.45
C VAL A 70 -7.76 -7.02 -6.28
N GLY A 71 -7.65 -7.24 -7.59
CA GLY A 71 -8.80 -7.43 -8.49
C GLY A 71 -9.47 -6.14 -8.95
N TYR A 72 -8.87 -5.00 -8.65
CA TYR A 72 -9.35 -3.69 -9.08
C TYR A 72 -8.74 -3.28 -10.41
N SER A 73 -9.59 -2.85 -11.35
CA SER A 73 -9.21 -2.47 -12.72
C SER A 73 -8.57 -1.09 -12.87
N SER A 74 -8.58 -0.25 -11.82
CA SER A 74 -8.00 1.09 -11.88
C SER A 74 -7.59 1.65 -10.51
N PRO A 75 -6.64 2.60 -10.47
CA PRO A 75 -6.28 3.29 -9.23
C PRO A 75 -7.45 3.98 -8.52
N SER A 76 -8.43 4.50 -9.28
CA SER A 76 -9.62 5.15 -8.70
C SER A 76 -10.54 4.16 -7.98
N ALA A 77 -10.73 2.97 -8.58
CA ALA A 77 -11.50 1.90 -7.98
C ALA A 77 -10.84 1.39 -6.69
N VAL A 78 -9.51 1.25 -6.68
CA VAL A 78 -8.74 0.86 -5.48
C VAL A 78 -8.90 1.88 -4.36
N VAL A 79 -8.67 3.17 -4.63
CA VAL A 79 -8.80 4.22 -3.60
C VAL A 79 -10.22 4.27 -3.05
N THR A 80 -11.23 4.19 -3.91
CA THR A 80 -12.63 4.10 -3.47
C THR A 80 -12.85 2.88 -2.57
N GLY A 81 -12.31 1.71 -2.94
CA GLY A 81 -12.38 0.49 -2.15
C GLY A 81 -11.76 0.66 -0.76
N TRP A 82 -10.56 1.23 -0.67
CA TRP A 82 -9.91 1.51 0.60
C TRP A 82 -10.67 2.55 1.44
N MET A 83 -11.23 3.59 0.84
CA MET A 83 -12.01 4.61 1.55
C MET A 83 -13.33 4.06 2.12
N ASN A 84 -13.89 3.02 1.51
CA ASN A 84 -15.08 2.32 2.00
C ASN A 84 -14.76 1.27 3.08
N SER A 85 -13.48 1.00 3.34
CA SER A 85 -13.03 0.05 4.37
C SER A 85 -12.48 0.81 5.57
N PRO A 86 -13.07 0.70 6.78
CA PRO A 86 -12.66 1.50 7.94
C PRO A 86 -11.17 1.42 8.28
N GLY A 87 -10.57 0.22 8.22
CA GLY A 87 -9.14 0.02 8.50
C GLY A 87 -8.24 0.69 7.47
N HIS A 88 -8.50 0.47 6.18
CA HIS A 88 -7.70 1.07 5.12
C HIS A 88 -7.87 2.60 5.05
N ARG A 89 -9.10 3.09 5.29
CA ARG A 89 -9.41 4.51 5.40
C ARG A 89 -8.64 5.16 6.55
N ALA A 90 -8.56 4.51 7.71
CA ALA A 90 -7.81 5.02 8.84
C ALA A 90 -6.33 5.23 8.50
N ASN A 91 -5.72 4.33 7.72
CA ASN A 91 -4.35 4.52 7.24
C ASN A 91 -4.21 5.73 6.30
N ILE A 92 -5.10 5.85 5.30
CA ILE A 92 -5.07 6.96 4.32
C ILE A 92 -5.24 8.31 5.02
N LEU A 93 -6.18 8.40 5.98
CA LEU A 93 -6.55 9.64 6.66
C LEU A 93 -5.76 9.90 7.95
N ASN A 94 -4.75 9.09 8.25
CA ASN A 94 -3.88 9.40 9.38
C ASN A 94 -2.92 10.54 9.00
N CYS A 95 -3.14 11.71 9.58
CA CYS A 95 -2.35 12.90 9.31
C CYS A 95 -0.91 12.82 9.84
N THR A 96 -0.55 11.82 10.65
CA THR A 96 0.84 11.62 11.09
C THR A 96 1.75 11.14 9.97
N TYR A 97 1.20 10.52 8.92
CA TYR A 97 1.98 10.10 7.77
C TYR A 97 2.25 11.29 6.83
N SER A 98 3.48 11.38 6.34
CA SER A 98 3.94 12.38 5.38
C SER A 98 4.57 11.76 4.12
N MET A 99 4.82 10.45 4.15
CA MET A 99 5.49 9.69 3.10
C MET A 99 4.64 8.50 2.64
N ILE A 100 4.80 8.11 1.38
CA ILE A 100 4.13 6.95 0.80
C ILE A 100 5.01 6.21 -0.22
N GLY A 101 4.89 4.90 -0.25
CA GLY A 101 5.31 4.01 -1.32
C GLY A 101 4.10 3.35 -1.97
N ILE A 102 4.13 3.18 -3.29
CA ILE A 102 3.05 2.52 -4.03
C ILE A 102 3.68 1.45 -4.92
N GLY A 103 3.20 0.22 -4.77
CA GLY A 103 3.58 -0.93 -5.59
C GLY A 103 2.39 -1.45 -6.39
N TYR A 104 2.67 -1.97 -7.59
CA TYR A 104 1.67 -2.64 -8.41
C TYR A 104 2.27 -3.80 -9.20
N ASP A 105 1.56 -4.92 -9.25
CA ASP A 105 1.84 -6.03 -10.15
C ASP A 105 0.54 -6.45 -10.85
N SER A 106 0.56 -6.65 -12.17
CA SER A 106 -0.65 -6.95 -12.95
C SER A 106 -1.05 -8.43 -12.92
N GLY A 107 -0.24 -9.30 -12.32
CA GLY A 107 -0.54 -10.72 -12.21
C GLY A 107 -1.64 -11.05 -11.18
N GLN A 108 -1.81 -12.35 -10.93
CA GLN A 108 -2.82 -12.89 -10.02
C GLN A 108 -2.17 -13.33 -8.70
N VAL A 109 -2.63 -12.74 -7.60
CA VAL A 109 -2.23 -13.16 -6.24
C VAL A 109 -2.83 -14.51 -5.85
N LYS A 110 -3.89 -14.97 -6.54
CA LYS A 110 -4.44 -16.33 -6.44
C LYS A 110 -5.01 -16.72 -7.81
N PRO A 111 -4.88 -17.98 -8.27
CA PRO A 111 -5.27 -18.37 -9.63
C PRO A 111 -6.73 -18.09 -10.02
N ASP A 112 -7.62 -18.06 -9.03
CA ASP A 112 -9.06 -17.85 -9.16
C ASP A 112 -9.50 -16.39 -8.88
N TRP A 113 -8.56 -15.50 -8.55
CA TRP A 113 -8.84 -14.10 -8.23
C TRP A 113 -8.57 -13.19 -9.42
N GLY A 114 -9.19 -12.00 -9.40
CA GLY A 114 -8.95 -10.98 -10.41
C GLY A 114 -7.50 -10.50 -10.42
N ASN A 115 -7.03 -10.10 -11.61
CA ASN A 115 -5.68 -9.55 -11.81
C ASN A 115 -5.47 -8.24 -11.05
N GLY A 116 -4.19 -7.94 -10.78
CA GLY A 116 -3.77 -6.69 -10.17
C GLY A 116 -3.61 -6.81 -8.67
N SER A 117 -2.37 -6.60 -8.21
CA SER A 117 -1.92 -6.58 -6.82
C SER A 117 -1.45 -5.18 -6.50
N TRP A 118 -2.12 -4.47 -5.60
CA TRP A 118 -1.80 -3.09 -5.20
C TRP A 118 -1.33 -3.04 -3.75
N VAL A 119 -0.27 -2.28 -3.49
CA VAL A 119 0.26 -2.04 -2.14
C VAL A 119 0.48 -0.54 -1.93
N GLN A 120 0.06 -0.02 -0.78
CA GLN A 120 0.42 1.29 -0.26
C GLN A 120 1.13 1.15 1.06
N ASP A 121 2.36 1.63 1.13
CA ASP A 121 3.14 1.74 2.36
C ASP A 121 3.19 3.19 2.81
N PHE A 122 2.80 3.48 4.04
CA PHE A 122 2.79 4.83 4.61
C PHE A 122 3.93 5.00 5.61
N GLY A 123 4.46 6.21 5.68
CA GLY A 123 5.52 6.58 6.61
C GLY A 123 5.32 7.96 7.22
N GLY A 124 5.57 8.09 8.52
CA GLY A 124 5.54 9.34 9.30
C GLY A 124 6.93 9.78 9.75
#